data_AF-A0AA87A0Y7-F1
#
_entry.id   AF-A0AA87A0Y7-F1
#
_cell.length_a   1.000
_cell.length_b   1.000
_cell.length_c   1.000
_cell.angle_alpha   90.00
_cell.angle_beta   90.00
_cell.angle_gamma   90.00
#
_symmetry.space_group_name_H-M   'P 1'
#
loop_
_entity.id
_entity.type
_entity.pdbx_description
1 polymer ?
#
loop_
_entity_poly.entity_id
_entity_poly.type
_entity_poly.pdbx_seq_one_letter_code
_entity_poly.pdbx_strand_id
1 'polypeptide(L)'
;MKLAQCCTTLNSTIDRKTETCSAATGIDKTGKTIWTDYQNIDMDSYDDFNDLGLAFERNFPKEFKQVKLNNSFIKVIKVKPLIDFARIWFKKKDKNL
;
A
#
# COMPACT_ATOMS: atom_id res chain seq x y z
N MET A 1 7.35 -13.32 -2.28
CA MET A 1 7.31 -12.02 -2.98
C MET A 1 6.45 -11.10 -2.15
N LYS A 2 7.05 -10.17 -1.39
CA LYS A 2 6.29 -9.14 -0.67
C LYS A 2 5.61 -8.28 -1.74
N LEU A 3 4.28 -8.31 -1.83
CA LEU A 3 3.54 -7.24 -2.54
C LEU A 3 3.76 -5.86 -1.88
N ALA A 4 4.32 -5.87 -0.67
CA ALA A 4 4.22 -4.84 0.37
C ALA A 4 4.95 -3.52 0.14
N GLN A 5 5.42 -3.16 -1.07
CA GLN A 5 6.09 -1.85 -1.21
C GLN A 5 5.73 -1.03 -2.46
N CYS A 6 4.98 -1.59 -3.40
CA CYS A 6 4.58 -0.84 -4.61
C CYS A 6 3.22 -0.13 -4.47
N CYS A 7 2.70 -0.01 -3.26
CA CYS A 7 1.28 0.27 -3.03
C CYS A 7 1.04 1.46 -2.10
N THR A 8 1.92 2.46 -2.09
CA THR A 8 1.66 3.79 -1.50
C THR A 8 0.31 4.35 -1.97
N THR A 9 -0.10 4.09 -3.21
CA THR A 9 -1.40 4.51 -3.75
C THR A 9 -2.58 3.81 -3.08
N LEU A 10 -2.45 2.55 -2.65
CA LEU A 10 -3.57 1.79 -2.07
C LEU A 10 -4.02 2.35 -0.73
N ASN A 11 -3.07 2.59 0.18
CA ASN A 11 -3.37 3.10 1.52
C ASN A 11 -4.07 4.45 1.47
N SER A 12 -3.72 5.34 0.53
CA SER A 12 -4.35 6.66 0.38
C SER A 12 -5.84 6.64 0.00
N THR A 13 -6.39 5.47 -0.38
CA THR A 13 -7.79 5.35 -0.86
C THR A 13 -8.68 4.52 0.04
N ILE A 14 -8.17 4.12 1.21
CA ILE A 14 -8.89 3.36 2.22
C ILE A 14 -9.03 4.31 3.41
N ASP A 15 -10.26 4.54 3.88
CA ASP A 15 -10.59 5.46 4.99
C ASP A 15 -10.06 4.94 6.34
N ARG A 16 -8.74 4.85 6.47
CA ARG A 16 -8.04 4.46 7.69
C ARG A 16 -7.74 5.68 8.54
N LYS A 17 -7.57 5.45 9.84
CA LYS A 17 -7.19 6.49 10.79
C LYS A 17 -5.83 7.07 10.38
N THR A 18 -5.75 8.39 10.31
CA THR A 18 -4.48 9.09 10.12
C THR A 18 -3.94 9.61 11.44
N GLU A 19 -2.63 9.78 11.48
CA GLU A 19 -1.90 10.43 12.55
C GLU A 19 -1.10 11.62 12.00
N THR A 20 -0.82 12.58 12.87
CA THR A 20 -0.02 13.75 12.50
C THR A 20 1.45 13.39 12.67
N CYS A 21 2.20 13.46 11.58
CA CYS A 21 3.65 13.30 11.56
C CYS A 21 4.31 14.61 11.15
N SER A 22 5.57 14.80 11.53
CA SER A 22 6.37 15.95 11.11
C SER A 22 7.61 15.49 10.35
N ALA A 23 7.92 16.15 9.23
CA ALA A 23 9.14 15.89 8.46
C ALA A 23 9.88 17.19 8.15
N ALA A 24 11.21 17.10 8.03
CA ALA A 24 12.02 18.20 7.57
C ALA A 24 11.80 18.39 6.05
N THR A 25 11.29 19.55 5.65
CA THR A 25 10.97 19.87 4.24
C THR A 25 11.87 20.93 3.65
N GLY A 26 12.69 21.58 4.47
CA GLY A 26 13.64 22.57 4.01
C GLY A 26 14.39 23.27 5.12
N ILE A 27 15.06 24.35 4.75
CA ILE A 27 15.77 25.25 5.65
C ILE A 27 15.31 26.69 5.33
N ASP A 28 15.02 27.47 6.36
CA ASP A 28 14.60 28.86 6.21
C ASP A 28 15.78 29.80 5.91
N LYS A 29 15.47 31.09 5.69
CA LYS A 29 16.48 32.12 5.36
C LYS A 29 17.52 32.34 6.48
N THR A 30 17.27 31.84 7.69
CA THR A 30 18.14 31.95 8.86
C THR A 30 18.97 30.70 9.11
N GLY A 31 18.80 29.66 8.29
CA GLY A 31 19.51 28.39 8.43
C GLY A 31 18.81 27.39 9.36
N LYS A 32 17.58 27.66 9.81
CA LYS A 32 16.82 26.76 10.68
C LYS A 32 15.98 25.78 9.86
N THR A 33 15.91 24.53 10.28
CA THR A 33 15.07 23.51 9.66
C THR A 33 13.59 23.89 9.72
N ILE A 34 12.92 23.81 8.58
CA ILE A 34 11.47 23.89 8.47
C ILE A 34 10.93 22.48 8.67
N TRP A 35 10.16 22.31 9.74
CA TRP A 35 9.37 21.11 10.00
C TRP A 35 7.96 21.34 9.48
N THR A 36 7.46 20.41 8.68
CA THR A 36 6.10 20.46 8.14
C THR A 36 5.31 19.29 8.65
N ASP A 37 4.13 19.59 9.19
CA ASP A 37 3.18 18.60 9.65
C ASP A 37 2.36 18.09 8.47
N TYR A 38 2.13 16.78 8.46
CA TYR A 38 1.30 16.11 7.46
C TYR A 38 0.50 14.98 8.11
N GLN A 39 -0.59 14.59 7.46
CA GLN A 39 -1.39 13.44 7.87
C GLN A 39 -0.81 12.19 7.20
N ASN A 40 -0.46 11.19 8.01
CA ASN A 40 0.02 9.91 7.53
C ASN A 40 -0.88 8.78 8.02
N ILE A 41 -0.87 7.66 7.32
CA ILE A 41 -1.47 6.41 7.80
C ILE A 41 -0.33 5.59 8.39
N ASP A 42 -0.52 5.05 9.60
CA ASP A 42 0.41 4.06 10.16
C ASP A 42 0.41 2.82 9.26
N MET A 43 1.47 2.64 8.47
CA MET A 43 1.56 1.54 7.50
C MET A 43 1.98 0.22 8.15
N ASP A 44 2.66 0.27 9.30
CA ASP A 44 3.21 -0.92 9.95
C ASP A 44 2.11 -1.76 10.60
N SER A 45 1.08 -1.09 11.13
CA SER A 45 -0.14 -1.74 11.61
C SER A 45 -0.96 -2.43 10.51
N TYR A 46 -0.65 -2.22 9.22
CA TYR A 46 -1.41 -2.75 8.09
C TYR A 46 -0.56 -3.58 7.09
N ASP A 47 0.43 -4.33 7.57
CA ASP A 47 1.23 -5.26 6.74
C ASP A 47 0.48 -6.57 6.37
N ASP A 48 -0.75 -6.42 5.88
CA ASP A 48 -1.61 -7.52 5.43
C ASP A 48 -1.51 -7.80 3.92
N PHE A 49 -0.51 -7.20 3.27
CA PHE A 49 -0.40 -7.21 1.81
C PHE A 49 -0.18 -8.60 1.22
N ASN A 50 0.42 -9.51 1.99
CA ASN A 50 0.60 -10.90 1.56
C ASN A 50 -0.75 -11.63 1.48
N ASP A 51 -1.60 -11.45 2.49
CA ASP A 51 -2.94 -12.06 2.52
C ASP A 51 -3.84 -11.47 1.45
N LEU A 52 -3.79 -10.14 1.28
CA LEU A 52 -4.48 -9.44 0.20
C LEU A 52 -4.04 -9.98 -1.18
N GLY A 53 -2.72 -10.13 -1.39
CA GLY A 53 -2.17 -10.63 -2.64
C GLY A 53 -2.63 -12.06 -2.94
N LEU A 54 -2.57 -12.95 -1.96
CA LEU A 54 -3.07 -14.33 -2.10
C LEU A 54 -4.57 -14.36 -2.38
N ALA A 55 -5.36 -13.52 -1.71
CA ALA A 55 -6.79 -13.42 -1.96
C ALA A 55 -7.07 -12.87 -3.36
N PHE A 56 -6.33 -11.86 -3.82
CA PHE A 56 -6.46 -11.30 -5.17
C PHE A 56 -6.14 -12.35 -6.23
N GLU A 57 -5.02 -13.07 -6.09
CA GLU A 57 -4.59 -14.09 -7.06
C GLU A 57 -5.60 -15.23 -7.19
N ARG A 58 -6.25 -15.62 -6.08
CA ARG A 58 -7.33 -16.62 -6.09
C ARG A 58 -8.60 -16.13 -6.78
N ASN A 59 -8.99 -14.88 -6.57
CA ASN A 59 -10.24 -14.31 -7.10
C ASN A 59 -10.10 -13.80 -8.55
N PHE A 60 -8.90 -13.39 -8.96
CA PHE A 60 -8.63 -12.75 -10.25
C PHE A 60 -7.45 -13.40 -10.98
N PRO A 61 -7.50 -14.71 -11.30
CA PRO A 61 -6.39 -15.44 -11.92
C PRO A 61 -5.98 -14.90 -13.31
N LYS A 62 -6.83 -14.10 -13.95
CA LYS A 62 -6.55 -13.47 -15.26
C LYS A 62 -6.01 -12.04 -15.15
N GLU A 63 -6.02 -11.44 -13.96
CA GLU A 63 -5.59 -10.06 -13.74
C GLU A 63 -4.13 -9.94 -13.28
N PHE A 64 -3.43 -11.07 -13.17
CA PHE A 64 -1.99 -11.13 -13.01
C PHE A 64 -1.37 -12.20 -13.91
N LYS A 65 -0.07 -12.07 -14.16
CA LYS A 65 0.74 -13.09 -14.84
C LYS A 65 2.02 -13.29 -14.06
N GLN A 66 2.38 -14.54 -13.83
CA GLN A 66 3.70 -14.90 -13.30
C GLN A 66 4.62 -15.31 -14.45
N VAL A 67 5.81 -14.72 -14.49
CA VAL A 67 6.85 -15.01 -15.49
C VAL A 67 8.09 -15.48 -14.75
N LYS A 68 8.65 -16.61 -15.16
CA LYS A 68 9.93 -17.08 -14.62
C LYS A 68 11.07 -16.25 -15.23
N LEU A 69 11.93 -15.71 -14.38
CA LEU A 69 13.15 -15.01 -14.78
C LEU A 69 14.32 -15.62 -14.02
N ASN A 70 15.21 -16.32 -14.73
CA ASN A 70 16.30 -17.12 -14.16
C ASN A 70 15.80 -18.08 -13.05
N ASN A 71 16.33 -17.94 -11.84
CA ASN A 71 15.96 -18.73 -10.66
C ASN A 71 14.84 -18.09 -9.83
N SER A 72 14.14 -17.09 -10.38
CA SER A 72 13.10 -16.34 -9.69
C SER A 72 11.84 -16.17 -10.54
N PHE A 73 10.85 -15.50 -9.97
CA PHE A 73 9.59 -15.16 -10.63
C PHE A 73 9.29 -13.68 -10.50
N ILE A 74 8.78 -13.10 -11.58
CA ILE A 74 8.19 -11.77 -11.62
C ILE A 74 6.69 -11.94 -11.73
N LYS A 75 5.92 -11.15 -10.97
CA LYS A 75 4.47 -11.03 -11.19
C LYS A 75 4.16 -9.68 -11.82
N VAL A 76 3.47 -9.72 -12.96
CA VAL A 76 2.89 -8.55 -13.61
C VAL A 76 1.42 -8.52 -13.21
N ILE A 77 1.00 -7.45 -12.54
CA ILE A 77 -0.35 -7.32 -11.98
C ILE A 77 -1.01 -6.09 -12.58
N LYS A 78 -2.27 -6.21 -13.00
CA LYS A 78 -3.04 -5.04 -13.39
C LYS A 78 -3.44 -4.25 -12.15
N VAL A 79 -2.95 -3.01 -12.07
CA VAL A 79 -3.10 -2.15 -10.89
C VAL A 79 -4.55 -1.82 -10.59
N LYS A 80 -5.37 -1.48 -11.59
CA LYS A 80 -6.77 -1.07 -11.36
C LYS A 80 -7.62 -2.17 -10.68
N PRO A 81 -7.67 -3.42 -11.20
CA PRO A 81 -8.34 -4.52 -10.51
C PRO A 81 -7.82 -4.78 -9.08
N LEU A 82 -6.51 -4.67 -8.86
CA LEU A 82 -5.91 -4.83 -7.54
C LEU A 82 -6.41 -3.76 -6.55
N ILE A 83 -6.42 -2.49 -6.96
CA ILE A 83 -6.92 -1.37 -6.14
C ILE A 83 -8.41 -1.55 -5.82
N ASP A 84 -9.22 -1.84 -6.83
CA ASP A 84 -10.67 -1.99 -6.66
C ASP A 84 -10.99 -3.19 -5.73
N PHE A 85 -10.28 -4.29 -5.87
CA PHE A 85 -10.39 -5.44 -4.96
C PHE A 85 -9.97 -5.10 -3.53
N ALA A 86 -8.81 -4.46 -3.36
CA ALA A 86 -8.27 -4.16 -2.04
C ALA A 86 -9.17 -3.25 -1.22
N ARG A 87 -9.80 -2.25 -1.84
CA ARG A 87 -10.78 -1.38 -1.17
C ARG A 87 -11.93 -2.19 -0.57
N ILE A 88 -12.45 -3.17 -1.29
CA ILE A 88 -13.55 -4.02 -0.81
C ILE A 88 -13.04 -4.98 0.27
N TRP A 89 -11.86 -5.57 0.06
CA TRP A 89 -11.26 -6.55 0.96
C TRP A 89 -10.97 -5.94 2.33
N PHE A 90 -10.30 -4.78 2.38
CA PHE A 90 -10.01 -4.08 3.63
C PHE A 90 -11.29 -3.56 4.29
N LYS A 91 -12.26 -3.01 3.54
CA LYS A 91 -13.56 -2.64 4.13
C LYS A 91 -14.28 -3.81 4.80
N LYS A 92 -14.13 -5.04 4.28
CA LYS A 92 -14.72 -6.23 4.92
C LYS A 92 -13.91 -6.67 6.13
N LYS A 93 -12.57 -6.67 6.04
CA LYS A 93 -11.69 -7.05 7.13
C LYS A 93 -11.86 -6.10 8.33
N ASP A 94 -11.86 -4.80 8.07
CA ASP A 94 -11.93 -3.75 9.09
C ASP A 94 -13.33 -3.61 9.71
N LYS A 95 -14.40 -4.05 9.02
CA LYS A 95 -15.76 -4.11 9.57
C LYS A 95 -16.04 -5.36 10.42
N ASN A 96 -15.21 -6.38 10.30
CA ASN A 96 -15.32 -7.63 11.05
C ASN A 96 -14.33 -7.68 12.23
N LEU A 97 -13.66 -6.56 12.50
CA LEU A 97 -12.91 -6.26 13.72
C LEU A 97 -13.81 -5.46 14.67
#